data_AF-A0A7X8C6D3-F1
#
_entry.id   AF-A0A7X8C6D3-F1
#
_cell.length_a   1.000
_cell.length_b   1.000
_cell.length_c   1.000
_cell.angle_alpha   90.00
_cell.angle_beta   90.00
_cell.angle_gamma   90.00
#
_symmetry.space_group_name_H-M   'P 1'
#
loop_
_entity.id
_entity.type
_entity.pdbx_description
1 polymer ?
#
loop_
_entity_poly.entity_id
_entity_poly.type
_entity_poly.pdbx_seq_one_letter_code
_entity_poly.pdbx_strand_id
1 'polypeptide(L)'
;MKRLFGFIILLFFGISCYAQVSMPELMKKSILIIRPGILDLNETTVEQFFLNKTFIAKEQLDGTIATCRYGNVEIKGNYCYFDIDIVSGDAVNASITFVLLYQDKTTLIDSILVTNHQTGENAKSTDFSEKYQLLLFFNNLIQNNE
;
A
#
# COMPACT_ATOMS: atom_id res chain seq x y z
N MET A 1 -34.63 46.15 16.98
CA MET A 1 -34.77 45.05 15.99
C MET A 1 -33.53 45.06 15.13
N LYS A 2 -32.77 44.00 14.83
CA LYS A 2 -32.78 42.56 15.12
C LYS A 2 -31.37 42.08 14.64
N ARG A 3 -30.68 41.26 15.47
CA ARG A 3 -29.71 40.20 15.11
C ARG A 3 -28.40 40.64 14.40
N LEU A 4 -27.20 40.58 14.98
CA LEU A 4 -26.44 39.43 15.54
C LEU A 4 -26.21 38.30 14.54
N PHE A 5 -25.05 38.28 13.89
CA PHE A 5 -24.29 37.12 13.38
C PHE A 5 -22.87 37.67 13.05
N GLY A 6 -21.81 37.40 13.80
CA GLY A 6 -21.36 36.09 14.25
C GLY A 6 -20.48 35.47 13.16
N PHE A 7 -19.33 36.08 12.86
CA PHE A 7 -18.36 35.52 11.93
C PHE A 7 -17.67 34.33 12.63
N ILE A 8 -18.23 33.14 12.46
CA ILE A 8 -17.58 31.89 12.81
C ILE A 8 -16.48 31.68 11.78
N ILE A 9 -15.23 31.89 12.18
CA ILE A 9 -14.07 31.38 11.45
C ILE A 9 -14.17 29.86 11.55
N LEU A 10 -14.68 29.23 10.50
CA LEU A 10 -14.61 27.79 10.34
C LEU A 10 -13.14 27.44 10.08
N LEU A 11 -12.44 27.04 11.14
CA LEU A 11 -11.20 26.28 11.05
C LEU A 11 -11.52 24.99 10.29
N PHE A 12 -11.34 25.01 8.97
CA PHE A 12 -11.11 23.79 8.20
C PHE A 12 -9.75 23.25 8.62
N PHE A 13 -9.70 22.59 9.78
CA PHE A 13 -8.77 21.49 9.94
C PHE A 13 -9.20 20.47 8.88
N GLY A 14 -8.53 20.54 7.73
CA GLY A 14 -8.50 19.45 6.77
C GLY A 14 -7.90 18.27 7.51
N ILE A 15 -8.76 17.52 8.18
CA ILE A 15 -8.49 16.14 8.52
C ILE A 15 -8.40 15.49 7.14
N SER A 16 -7.19 15.43 6.59
CA SER A 16 -6.82 14.44 5.58
C SER A 16 -7.06 13.11 6.27
N CYS A 17 -8.32 12.71 6.25
CA CYS A 17 -8.78 11.41 6.66
C CYS A 17 -8.20 10.50 5.57
N TYR A 18 -6.93 10.17 5.71
CA TYR A 18 -6.29 9.13 4.93
C TYR A 18 -7.24 7.94 5.06
N ALA A 19 -7.84 7.55 3.95
CA ALA A 19 -8.67 6.36 3.87
C ALA A 19 -7.82 5.23 4.45
N GLN A 20 -8.06 4.94 5.72
CA GLN A 20 -7.22 4.05 6.49
C GLN A 20 -7.35 2.68 5.83
N VAL A 21 -6.23 2.11 5.42
CA VAL A 21 -6.18 0.76 4.86
C VAL A 21 -7.00 -0.14 5.77
N SER A 22 -8.06 -0.76 5.22
CA SER A 22 -9.06 -1.57 5.95
C SER A 22 -8.49 -2.87 6.55
N MET A 23 -7.16 -3.02 6.53
CA MET A 23 -6.42 -4.12 7.10
C MET A 23 -6.69 -4.23 8.62
N PRO A 24 -6.87 -5.44 9.16
CA PRO A 24 -7.10 -5.64 10.60
C PRO A 24 -5.95 -5.14 11.47
N GLU A 25 -6.26 -4.50 12.60
CA GLU A 25 -5.26 -3.92 13.52
C GLU A 25 -4.24 -4.94 14.05
N LEU A 26 -4.67 -6.18 14.29
CA LEU A 26 -3.75 -7.25 14.72
C LEU A 26 -2.73 -7.58 13.64
N MET A 27 -3.14 -7.59 12.36
CA MET A 27 -2.24 -7.83 11.23
C MET A 27 -1.26 -6.67 11.07
N LYS A 28 -1.74 -5.41 11.15
CA LYS A 28 -0.90 -4.21 11.08
C LYS A 28 0.27 -4.24 12.07
N LYS A 29 -0.01 -4.70 13.30
CA LYS A 29 0.96 -4.75 14.42
C LYS A 29 1.83 -6.00 14.43
N SER A 30 1.50 -7.01 13.62
CA SER A 30 2.28 -8.24 13.53
C SER A 30 3.58 -8.04 12.76
N ILE A 31 4.58 -8.88 13.05
CA ILE A 31 5.88 -8.84 12.38
C ILE A 31 5.74 -9.39 10.96
N LEU A 32 6.22 -8.63 9.97
CA LEU A 32 6.20 -9.04 8.57
C LEU A 32 7.32 -10.03 8.28
N ILE A 33 6.98 -11.18 7.70
CA ILE A 33 7.92 -12.23 7.32
C ILE A 33 7.69 -12.65 5.86
N ILE A 34 8.73 -13.15 5.19
CA ILE A 34 8.66 -13.59 3.79
C ILE A 34 8.68 -15.12 3.72
N ARG A 35 9.39 -15.75 4.66
CA ARG A 35 9.44 -17.20 4.86
C ARG A 35 8.88 -17.57 6.23
N PRO A 36 8.15 -18.70 6.35
CA PRO A 36 7.64 -19.16 7.63
C PRO A 36 8.75 -19.31 8.68
N GLY A 37 8.57 -18.67 9.83
CA GLY A 37 9.49 -18.77 10.97
C GLY A 37 10.82 -18.01 10.82
N ILE A 38 11.01 -17.20 9.77
CA ILE A 38 12.24 -16.44 9.54
C ILE A 38 11.94 -14.94 9.57
N LEU A 39 12.71 -14.18 10.36
CA LEU A 39 12.63 -12.73 10.45
C LEU A 39 13.43 -12.07 9.31
N ASP A 40 12.98 -12.25 8.07
CA ASP A 40 13.68 -11.74 6.87
C ASP A 40 13.82 -10.21 6.85
N LEU A 41 12.93 -9.50 7.53
CA LEU A 41 12.84 -8.04 7.58
C LEU A 41 13.08 -7.49 9.00
N ASN A 42 13.87 -8.19 9.81
CA ASN A 42 14.03 -7.94 11.24
C ASN A 42 12.67 -7.97 11.97
N GLU A 43 12.48 -7.14 13.00
CA GLU A 43 11.21 -7.02 13.74
C GLU A 43 10.27 -5.95 13.13
N THR A 44 10.36 -5.72 11.82
CA THR A 44 9.54 -4.72 11.12
C THR A 44 8.09 -5.19 11.04
N THR A 45 7.14 -4.34 11.45
CA THR A 45 5.71 -4.66 11.39
C THR A 45 5.12 -4.44 10.00
N VAL A 46 3.95 -5.04 9.73
CA VAL A 46 3.19 -4.80 8.49
C VAL A 46 2.90 -3.31 8.31
N GLU A 47 2.51 -2.61 9.39
CA GLU A 47 2.27 -1.17 9.38
C GLU A 47 3.52 -0.38 9.02
N GLN A 48 4.65 -0.67 9.67
CA GLN A 48 5.90 0.02 9.42
C GLN A 48 6.39 -0.17 7.98
N PHE A 49 6.15 -1.35 7.40
CA PHE A 49 6.58 -1.64 6.04
C PHE A 49 5.63 -1.04 4.99
N PHE A 50 4.32 -1.29 5.10
CA PHE A 50 3.37 -1.01 4.02
C PHE A 50 2.56 0.27 4.19
N LEU A 51 2.29 0.70 5.42
CA LEU A 51 1.29 1.74 5.68
C LEU A 51 1.91 3.12 5.83
N ASN A 52 1.08 4.14 5.60
CA ASN A 52 1.41 5.56 5.76
C ASN A 52 2.67 5.98 4.98
N LYS A 53 2.86 5.40 3.79
CA LYS A 53 3.94 5.74 2.87
C LYS A 53 3.49 6.81 1.90
N THR A 54 4.42 7.69 1.58
CA THR A 54 4.30 8.65 0.47
C THR A 54 5.03 8.05 -0.73
N PHE A 55 4.40 8.07 -1.91
CA PHE A 55 5.00 7.50 -3.11
C PHE A 55 5.61 8.57 -4.02
N ILE A 56 6.62 8.17 -4.79
CA ILE A 56 7.26 9.00 -5.81
C ILE A 56 6.30 9.25 -6.98
N ALA A 57 6.32 10.47 -7.49
CA ALA A 57 5.73 10.85 -8.78
C ALA A 57 6.84 11.06 -9.81
N LYS A 58 6.68 10.54 -11.02
CA LYS A 58 7.67 10.65 -12.10
C LYS A 58 7.01 11.12 -13.40
N GLU A 59 7.59 12.16 -13.99
CA GLU A 59 7.22 12.63 -15.33
C GLU A 59 7.77 11.68 -16.40
N GLN A 60 6.92 11.30 -17.34
CA GLN A 60 7.23 10.47 -18.50
C GLN A 60 7.65 11.35 -19.69
N LEU A 61 8.19 10.73 -20.75
CA LEU A 61 8.69 11.44 -21.94
C LEU A 61 7.60 12.20 -22.70
N ASP A 62 6.34 11.78 -22.58
CA ASP A 62 5.18 12.43 -23.17
C ASP A 62 4.57 13.52 -22.27
N GLY A 63 5.21 13.83 -21.13
CA GLY A 63 4.75 14.79 -20.14
C GLY A 63 3.67 14.26 -19.19
N THR A 64 3.24 13.00 -19.31
CA THR A 64 2.32 12.39 -18.32
C THR A 64 3.04 12.09 -17.01
N ILE A 65 2.34 12.22 -15.89
CA ILE A 65 2.90 11.90 -14.57
C ILE A 65 2.43 10.50 -14.17
N ALA A 66 3.40 9.60 -13.99
CA ALA A 66 3.17 8.32 -13.34
C ALA A 66 3.29 8.48 -11.82
N THR A 67 2.30 8.01 -11.09
CA THR A 67 2.26 8.02 -9.63
C THR A 67 1.94 6.62 -9.10
N CYS A 68 2.37 6.33 -7.86
CA CYS A 68 1.90 5.13 -7.15
C CYS A 68 0.94 5.54 -6.03
N ARG A 69 -0.06 4.71 -5.77
CA ARG A 69 -1.03 4.93 -4.67
C ARG A 69 -1.47 3.61 -4.06
N TYR A 70 -2.02 3.67 -2.86
CA TYR A 70 -2.77 2.55 -2.30
C TYR A 70 -4.02 2.27 -3.14
N GLY A 71 -4.19 1.01 -3.52
CA GLY A 71 -5.35 0.52 -4.25
C GLY A 71 -6.40 -0.10 -3.32
N ASN A 72 -7.03 -1.18 -3.80
CA ASN A 72 -8.02 -1.91 -3.03
C ASN A 72 -7.39 -2.77 -1.91
N VAL A 73 -8.21 -3.06 -0.89
CA VAL A 73 -7.85 -3.95 0.21
C VAL A 73 -9.01 -4.91 0.43
N GLU A 74 -8.76 -6.21 0.27
CA GLU A 74 -9.77 -7.25 0.43
C GLU A 74 -9.36 -8.24 1.53
N ILE A 75 -10.29 -8.56 2.45
CA ILE A 75 -10.07 -9.51 3.54
C ILE A 75 -10.88 -10.79 3.30
N LYS A 76 -10.19 -11.94 3.30
CA LYS A 76 -10.78 -13.27 3.15
C LYS A 76 -10.24 -14.22 4.21
N GLY A 77 -10.97 -14.35 5.32
CA GLY A 77 -10.51 -15.11 6.49
C GLY A 77 -9.23 -14.49 7.07
N ASN A 78 -8.15 -15.27 7.14
CA ASN A 78 -6.84 -14.79 7.62
C ASN A 78 -5.98 -14.14 6.52
N TYR A 79 -6.50 -14.05 5.29
CA TYR A 79 -5.80 -13.42 4.18
C TYR A 79 -6.22 -11.97 4.00
N CYS A 80 -5.25 -11.10 3.74
CA CYS A 80 -5.44 -9.74 3.27
C CYS A 80 -4.77 -9.58 1.90
N TYR A 81 -5.53 -9.13 0.92
CA TYR A 81 -5.05 -8.78 -0.42
C TYR A 81 -4.89 -7.27 -0.44
N PHE A 82 -3.66 -6.80 -0.58
CA PHE A 82 -3.30 -5.39 -0.44
C PHE A 82 -2.68 -4.86 -1.73
N ASP A 83 -3.39 -3.98 -2.42
CA ASP A 83 -2.97 -3.47 -3.73
C ASP A 83 -2.18 -2.17 -3.62
N ILE A 84 -1.13 -2.09 -4.44
CA ILE A 84 -0.42 -0.86 -4.80
C ILE A 84 -0.63 -0.61 -6.29
N ASP A 85 -1.30 0.48 -6.62
CA ASP A 85 -1.64 0.86 -7.99
C ASP A 85 -0.59 1.80 -8.57
N ILE A 86 -0.18 1.52 -9.80
CA ILE A 86 0.65 2.38 -10.64
C ILE A 86 -0.28 3.07 -11.65
N VAL A 87 -0.37 4.39 -11.54
CA VAL A 87 -1.33 5.24 -12.25
C VAL A 87 -0.59 6.20 -13.17
N SER A 88 -1.06 6.37 -14.42
CA SER A 88 -0.64 7.50 -15.27
C SER A 88 -1.89 8.28 -15.70
N GLY A 89 -1.90 9.58 -15.39
CA GLY A 89 -3.13 10.38 -15.49
C GLY A 89 -4.23 9.83 -14.58
N ASP A 90 -5.39 9.50 -15.15
CA ASP A 90 -6.53 8.91 -14.43
C ASP A 90 -6.61 7.37 -14.52
N ALA A 91 -5.72 6.74 -15.30
CA ALA A 91 -5.78 5.31 -15.57
C ALA A 91 -4.83 4.50 -14.66
N VAL A 92 -5.36 3.45 -14.05
CA VAL A 92 -4.54 2.43 -13.36
C VAL A 92 -3.93 1.54 -14.44
N ASN A 93 -2.61 1.62 -14.62
CA ASN A 93 -1.90 0.88 -15.66
C ASN A 93 -1.45 -0.49 -15.16
N ALA A 94 -1.06 -0.59 -13.89
CA ALA A 94 -0.67 -1.85 -13.27
C ALA A 94 -0.97 -1.83 -11.77
N SER A 95 -1.11 -3.01 -11.17
CA SER A 95 -1.25 -3.18 -9.73
C SER A 95 -0.33 -4.28 -9.23
N ILE A 96 0.28 -4.06 -8.06
CA ILE A 96 1.00 -5.07 -7.29
C ILE A 96 0.15 -5.41 -6.07
N THR A 97 -0.32 -6.65 -6.00
CA THR A 97 -1.11 -7.16 -4.88
C THR A 97 -0.23 -8.01 -3.97
N PHE A 98 -0.02 -7.56 -2.75
CA PHE A 98 0.60 -8.35 -1.70
C PHE A 98 -0.47 -9.19 -1.00
N VAL A 99 -0.34 -10.52 -1.06
CA VAL A 99 -1.23 -11.45 -0.36
C VAL A 99 -0.60 -11.81 0.97
N LEU A 100 -1.18 -11.28 2.03
CA LEU A 100 -0.70 -11.36 3.39
C LEU A 100 -1.51 -12.40 4.17
N LEU A 101 -0.85 -13.38 4.75
CA LEU A 101 -1.46 -14.38 5.63
C LEU A 101 -1.13 -14.06 7.09
N TYR A 102 -2.15 -13.73 7.88
CA TYR A 102 -2.01 -13.52 9.31
C TYR A 102 -1.83 -14.83 10.07
N GLN A 103 -0.80 -14.89 10.92
CA GLN A 103 -0.42 -16.03 11.74
C GLN A 103 -0.08 -15.54 13.17
N ASP A 104 -1.10 -15.03 13.87
CA ASP A 104 -1.02 -14.55 15.25
C ASP A 104 -0.02 -13.38 15.45
N LYS A 105 1.23 -13.65 15.80
CA LYS A 105 2.24 -12.59 16.01
C LYS A 105 2.98 -12.18 14.74
N THR A 106 2.84 -12.96 13.66
CA THR A 106 3.50 -12.70 12.38
C THR A 106 2.49 -12.62 11.25
N THR A 107 2.86 -11.92 10.18
CA THR A 107 2.16 -11.94 8.90
C THR A 107 3.12 -12.35 7.81
N LEU A 108 2.78 -13.44 7.11
CA LEU A 108 3.55 -13.96 6.01
C LEU A 108 3.12 -13.30 4.71
N ILE A 109 4.08 -12.84 3.90
CA ILE A 109 3.82 -12.58 2.48
C ILE A 109 3.71 -13.94 1.80
N ASP A 110 2.49 -14.44 1.67
CA ASP A 110 2.19 -15.74 1.09
C ASP A 110 2.51 -15.75 -0.41
N SER A 111 2.01 -14.74 -1.12
CA SER A 111 2.26 -14.52 -2.54
C SER A 111 2.19 -13.06 -2.93
N ILE A 112 2.71 -12.73 -4.11
CA ILE A 112 2.54 -11.43 -4.75
C ILE A 112 1.95 -11.65 -6.13
N LEU A 113 0.94 -10.86 -6.50
CA LEU A 113 0.39 -10.81 -7.84
C LEU A 113 0.76 -9.49 -8.50
N VAL A 114 1.06 -9.54 -9.79
CA VAL A 114 1.27 -8.35 -10.62
C VAL A 114 0.26 -8.42 -11.75
N THR A 115 -0.52 -7.36 -11.92
CA THR A 115 -1.50 -7.24 -13.00
C THR A 115 -1.12 -6.05 -13.87
N ASN A 116 -1.01 -6.26 -15.18
CA ASN A 116 -0.91 -5.20 -16.17
C ASN A 116 -2.32 -4.97 -16.74
N HIS A 117 -2.93 -3.83 -16.41
CA HIS A 117 -4.29 -3.50 -16.85
C HIS A 117 -4.33 -3.02 -18.31
N GLN A 118 -3.19 -2.67 -18.90
CA GLN A 118 -3.10 -2.27 -20.31
C GLN A 118 -3.13 -3.50 -21.23
N THR A 119 -2.47 -4.59 -20.85
CA THR A 119 -2.43 -5.84 -21.63
C THR A 119 -3.40 -6.91 -21.14
N GLY A 120 -3.91 -6.79 -19.91
CA GLY A 120 -4.73 -7.80 -19.24
C GLY A 120 -3.92 -8.97 -18.68
N GLU A 121 -2.60 -8.95 -18.81
CA GLU A 121 -1.72 -9.99 -18.31
C GLU A 121 -1.60 -9.94 -16.79
N ASN A 122 -1.49 -11.11 -16.17
CA ASN A 122 -1.21 -11.23 -14.75
C ASN A 122 -0.16 -12.32 -14.50
N ALA A 123 0.60 -12.12 -13.42
CA ALA A 123 1.57 -13.07 -12.91
C ALA A 123 1.39 -13.20 -11.40
N LYS A 124 1.63 -14.40 -10.88
CA LYS A 124 1.63 -14.68 -9.44
C LYS A 124 2.94 -15.35 -9.08
N SER A 125 3.56 -14.91 -8.00
CA SER A 125 4.75 -15.55 -7.42
C SER A 125 4.54 -15.94 -5.97
N THR A 126 5.01 -17.15 -5.64
CA THR A 126 5.20 -17.64 -4.26
C THR A 126 6.69 -17.81 -3.93
N ASP A 127 7.58 -17.60 -4.90
CA ASP A 127 9.03 -17.79 -4.73
C ASP A 127 9.61 -16.71 -3.79
N PHE A 128 10.54 -17.11 -2.93
CA PHE A 128 11.15 -16.19 -1.97
C PHE A 128 11.90 -15.06 -2.66
N SER A 129 12.73 -15.38 -3.66
CA SER A 129 13.61 -14.43 -4.32
C SER A 129 12.78 -13.39 -5.06
N GLU A 130 11.77 -13.83 -5.81
CA GLU A 130 10.85 -12.95 -6.52
C GLU A 130 10.05 -12.05 -5.56
N LYS A 131 9.53 -12.61 -4.46
CA LYS A 131 8.85 -11.82 -3.43
C LYS A 131 9.76 -10.75 -2.83
N TYR A 132 11.01 -11.11 -2.51
CA TYR A 132 11.98 -10.18 -1.95
C TYR A 132 12.34 -9.06 -2.94
N GLN A 133 12.55 -9.38 -4.22
CA GLN A 133 12.81 -8.37 -5.25
C GLN A 133 11.65 -7.39 -5.43
N LEU A 134 10.41 -7.88 -5.39
CA LEU A 134 9.22 -7.01 -5.47
C LEU A 134 9.05 -6.12 -4.23
N LEU A 135 9.49 -6.55 -3.05
CA LEU A 135 9.53 -5.71 -1.85
C LEU A 135 10.59 -4.61 -1.96
N LEU A 136 11.77 -4.93 -2.51
CA LEU A 136 12.79 -3.92 -2.81
C LEU A 136 12.29 -2.91 -3.83
N PHE A 137 11.60 -3.38 -4.87
CA PHE A 137 10.95 -2.52 -5.85
C PHE A 137 9.91 -1.60 -5.18
N PHE A 138 9.03 -2.15 -4.35
CA PHE A 138 8.05 -1.37 -3.58
C PHE A 138 8.72 -0.29 -2.74
N ASN A 139 9.81 -0.61 -2.02
CA ASN A 139 10.56 0.37 -1.25
C ASN A 139 11.14 1.49 -2.11
N ASN A 140 11.58 1.18 -3.34
CA ASN A 140 12.07 2.19 -4.29
C ASN A 140 10.96 3.09 -4.86
N LEU A 141 9.68 2.74 -4.68
CA LEU A 141 8.55 3.60 -5.05
C LEU A 141 8.21 4.62 -3.96
N ILE A 142 8.79 4.50 -2.77
CA ILE A 142 8.51 5.36 -1.62
C ILE A 142 9.41 6.59 -1.67
N GLN A 143 8.84 7.76 -1.39
CA GLN A 143 9.62 8.98 -1.19
C GLN A 143 10.42 8.85 0.11
N ASN A 144 11.74 8.88 0.00
CA ASN A 144 12.61 8.97 1.17
C ASN A 144 12.55 10.40 1.71
N ASN A 145 12.02 10.57 2.92
CA ASN A 145 12.18 11.81 3.67
C ASN A 145 13.59 11.79 4.27
N GLU A 146 14.55 12.41 3.60
CA GLU A 146 15.83 12.79 4.22
C GLU A 146 15.64 13.99 5.16
#